data_AF-A0A0U1KT90-F1
#
_entry.id   AF-A0A0U1KT90-F1
#
_cell.length_a   1.000
_cell.length_b   1.000
_cell.length_c   1.000
_cell.angle_alpha   90.00
_cell.angle_beta   90.00
_cell.angle_gamma   90.00
#
_symmetry.space_group_name_H-M   'P 1'
#
loop_
_entity.id
_entity.type
_entity.pdbx_description
1 polymer ?
#
loop_
_entity_poly.entity_id
_entity_poly.type
_entity_poly.pdbx_seq_one_letter_code
_entity_poly.pdbx_strand_id
1 'polypeptide(L)'
;MLSSLLIMLAGIVLSDIKLVRFIKGLRKLAVVLLISFLLQAFVTPGTPVLFLGNYDITREGLILGGSTALRLALLYLCSSLLTMTTSPIKLASGMERLLAPLQYINIPVHQLSLITSTALRFIPTIIEEAELITRAQKCRGAKFNSPKLKDRLLSLVPVLIPLLANSLQRANDLAVAMESRCYMGGPNPSRTAGLCFKNQDRLTIGLVISCFVLLFLLQ
;
A
#
# COMPACT_ATOMS: atom_id res chain seq x y z
N MET A 1 18.24 -16.31 8.27
CA MET A 1 18.95 -15.15 7.70
C MET A 1 19.44 -15.41 6.28
N LEU A 2 20.31 -16.41 6.05
CA LEU A 2 20.66 -16.85 4.68
C LEU A 2 19.42 -17.33 3.90
N SER A 3 18.51 -18.03 4.57
CA SER A 3 17.26 -18.52 4.01
C SER A 3 16.34 -17.39 3.52
N SER A 4 16.16 -16.32 4.31
CA SER A 4 15.37 -15.13 3.91
C SER A 4 16.00 -14.32 2.77
N LEU A 5 17.34 -14.31 2.66
CA LEU A 5 18.08 -13.66 1.56
C LEU A 5 17.93 -14.43 0.23
N LEU A 6 18.04 -15.76 0.27
CA LEU A 6 17.91 -16.65 -0.88
C LEU A 6 16.53 -16.52 -1.54
N ILE A 7 15.48 -16.37 -0.75
CA ILE A 7 14.09 -16.30 -1.22
C ILE A 7 13.81 -15.00 -1.94
N MET A 8 14.38 -13.89 -1.46
CA MET A 8 14.20 -12.62 -2.13
C MET A 8 15.10 -12.47 -3.35
N LEU A 9 16.30 -13.04 -3.35
CA LEU A 9 17.13 -13.18 -4.56
C LEU A 9 16.39 -13.98 -5.63
N ALA A 10 15.77 -15.11 -5.27
CA ALA A 10 14.94 -15.88 -6.18
C ALA A 10 13.74 -15.05 -6.69
N GLY A 11 13.01 -14.36 -5.79
CA GLY A 11 11.88 -13.51 -6.16
C GLY A 11 12.24 -12.32 -7.07
N ILE A 12 13.40 -11.71 -6.88
CA ILE A 12 13.91 -10.61 -7.71
C ILE A 12 14.35 -11.12 -9.08
N VAL A 13 15.06 -12.26 -9.14
CA VAL A 13 15.49 -12.88 -10.40
C VAL A 13 14.30 -13.35 -11.23
N LEU A 14 13.22 -13.84 -10.60
CA LEU A 14 11.99 -14.25 -11.26
C LEU A 14 11.08 -13.08 -11.68
N SER A 15 11.20 -11.89 -11.08
CA SER A 15 10.26 -10.79 -11.30
C SER A 15 10.62 -9.83 -12.45
N ASP A 16 11.77 -9.99 -13.11
CA ASP A 16 12.17 -9.21 -14.30
C ASP A 16 12.06 -7.67 -14.12
N ILE A 17 12.34 -7.17 -12.91
CA ILE A 17 12.24 -5.74 -12.57
C ILE A 17 13.64 -5.12 -12.47
N LYS A 18 13.82 -4.02 -13.20
CA LYS A 18 15.08 -3.26 -13.28
C LYS A 18 15.55 -2.85 -11.87
N LEU A 19 16.71 -3.38 -11.43
CA LEU A 19 17.37 -3.10 -10.14
C LEU A 19 17.47 -1.61 -9.79
N VAL A 20 17.61 -0.75 -10.80
CA VAL A 20 17.70 0.72 -10.65
C VAL A 20 16.47 1.31 -9.95
N ARG A 21 15.28 0.72 -10.13
CA ARG A 21 14.03 1.21 -9.50
C ARG A 21 13.99 0.88 -8.00
N PHE A 22 14.56 -0.25 -7.61
CA PHE A 22 14.70 -0.65 -6.20
C PHE A 22 15.68 0.22 -5.42
N ILE A 23 16.83 0.54 -6.01
CA ILE A 23 17.85 1.38 -5.38
C ILE A 23 17.31 2.79 -5.09
N LYS A 24 16.46 3.35 -5.98
CA LYS A 24 15.79 4.63 -5.74
C LYS A 24 14.80 4.58 -4.56
N GLY A 25 14.08 3.47 -4.39
CA GLY A 25 13.18 3.27 -3.26
C GLY A 25 13.93 3.16 -1.93
N LEU A 26 14.99 2.35 -1.91
CA LEU A 26 15.87 2.20 -0.74
C LEU A 26 16.51 3.52 -0.33
N ARG A 27 16.86 4.40 -1.28
CA ARG A 27 17.41 5.74 -0.96
C ARG A 27 16.46 6.57 -0.10
N LYS A 28 15.15 6.52 -0.34
CA LYS A 28 14.15 7.24 0.48
C LYS A 28 14.03 6.64 1.89
N LEU A 29 14.21 5.32 2.00
CA LEU A 29 14.19 4.60 3.28
C LEU A 29 15.55 4.57 4.00
N ALA A 30 16.63 5.02 3.36
CA ALA A 30 17.98 4.94 3.91
C ALA A 30 18.10 5.62 5.28
N VAL A 31 17.36 6.72 5.49
CA VAL A 31 17.30 7.40 6.79
C VAL A 31 16.74 6.49 7.88
N VAL A 32 15.61 5.83 7.61
CA VAL A 32 14.98 4.89 8.56
C VAL A 32 15.88 3.68 8.82
N LEU A 33 16.50 3.15 7.76
CA LEU A 33 17.42 2.00 7.87
C LEU A 33 18.66 2.36 8.71
N LEU A 34 19.26 3.53 8.48
CA LEU A 34 20.39 4.02 9.27
C LEU A 34 20.00 4.24 10.74
N ILE A 35 18.84 4.85 11.00
CA ILE A 35 18.37 5.05 12.37
C ILE A 35 18.16 3.70 13.07
N SER A 36 17.52 2.72 12.42
CA SER A 36 17.33 1.39 13.02
C SER A 36 18.65 0.68 13.31
N PHE A 37 19.61 0.78 12.39
CA PHE A 37 20.92 0.18 12.53
C PHE A 37 21.70 0.81 13.68
N LEU A 38 21.74 2.14 13.73
CA LEU A 38 22.43 2.89 14.79
C LEU A 38 21.78 2.63 16.16
N LEU A 39 20.45 2.64 16.26
CA LEU A 39 19.78 2.33 17.52
C LEU A 39 20.13 0.92 18.00
N GLN A 40 20.13 -0.09 17.14
CA GLN A 40 20.57 -1.43 17.55
C GLN A 40 22.06 -1.48 17.90
N ALA A 41 22.93 -0.76 17.17
CA ALA A 41 24.37 -0.76 17.43
C ALA A 41 24.73 -0.12 18.79
N PHE A 42 23.96 0.88 19.24
CA PHE A 42 24.21 1.64 20.47
C PHE A 42 23.42 1.13 21.70
N VAL A 43 22.22 0.57 21.51
CA VAL A 43 21.32 0.21 22.62
C VAL A 43 21.45 -1.27 23.03
N THR A 44 21.98 -2.13 22.15
CA THR A 44 22.00 -3.57 22.42
C THR A 44 23.18 -3.95 23.33
N PRO A 45 22.94 -4.50 24.53
CA PRO A 45 24.00 -4.97 25.41
C PRO A 45 24.69 -6.18 24.80
N GLY A 46 26.00 -6.31 25.01
CA GLY A 46 26.80 -7.39 24.43
C GLY A 46 28.30 -7.16 24.59
N THR A 47 29.09 -7.93 23.86
CA THR A 47 30.55 -7.81 23.86
C THR A 47 31.02 -6.49 23.20
N PRO A 48 31.66 -5.54 23.93
CA PRO A 48 32.10 -4.27 23.38
C PRO A 48 33.31 -4.48 22.47
N VAL A 49 33.23 -3.99 21.22
CA VAL A 49 34.32 -4.10 20.22
C VAL A 49 35.04 -2.77 20.06
N LEU A 50 34.33 -1.65 20.23
CA LEU A 50 34.83 -0.29 20.12
C LEU A 50 34.29 0.54 21.28
N PHE A 51 35.20 1.06 22.11
CA PHE A 51 34.89 2.04 23.14
C PHE A 51 34.88 3.44 22.52
N LEU A 52 33.69 4.01 22.30
CA LEU A 52 33.52 5.43 21.96
C LEU A 52 32.91 6.17 23.16
N GLY A 53 33.71 6.45 24.19
CA GLY A 53 33.26 7.20 25.37
C GLY A 53 32.22 6.44 26.21
N ASN A 54 31.11 7.10 26.62
CA ASN A 54 30.02 6.51 27.42
C ASN A 54 29.12 5.51 26.67
N TYR A 55 29.41 5.24 25.39
CA TYR A 55 28.61 4.35 24.54
C TYR A 55 29.48 3.28 23.91
N ASP A 56 29.19 2.03 24.25
CA ASP A 56 29.91 0.87 23.74
C ASP A 56 29.21 0.34 22.48
N ILE A 57 29.96 0.25 21.39
CA ILE A 57 29.48 -0.42 20.18
C ILE A 57 29.72 -1.92 20.36
N THR A 58 28.63 -2.69 20.47
CA THR A 58 28.67 -4.12 20.72
C THR A 58 28.67 -4.94 19.43
N ARG A 59 29.38 -6.08 19.42
CA ARG A 59 29.39 -7.01 18.27
C ARG A 59 27.98 -7.52 17.95
N GLU A 60 27.24 -7.82 19.00
CA GLU A 60 25.84 -8.25 18.93
C GLU A 60 24.94 -7.14 18.38
N GLY A 61 25.14 -5.90 18.79
CA GLY A 61 24.42 -4.74 18.25
C GLY A 61 24.66 -4.51 16.76
N LEU A 62 25.89 -4.70 16.26
CA LEU A 62 26.19 -4.64 14.82
C LEU A 62 25.52 -5.77 14.04
N ILE A 63 25.58 -7.00 14.54
CA ILE A 63 24.97 -8.15 13.87
C ILE A 63 23.45 -7.99 13.85
N LEU A 64 22.84 -7.65 14.99
CA LEU A 64 21.40 -7.47 15.11
C LEU A 64 20.93 -6.25 14.33
N GLY A 65 21.62 -5.12 14.40
CA GLY A 65 21.31 -3.92 13.63
C GLY A 65 21.39 -4.16 12.13
N GLY A 66 22.45 -4.83 11.67
CA GLY A 66 22.59 -5.24 10.27
C GLY A 66 21.45 -6.18 9.84
N SER A 67 21.10 -7.12 10.71
CA SER A 67 20.02 -8.08 10.46
C SER A 67 18.65 -7.40 10.35
N THR A 68 18.36 -6.44 11.23
CA THR A 68 17.10 -5.70 11.25
C THR A 68 16.99 -4.73 10.09
N ALA A 69 18.06 -3.99 9.78
CA ALA A 69 18.10 -3.10 8.62
C ALA A 69 17.88 -3.88 7.32
N LEU A 70 18.53 -5.05 7.19
CA LEU A 70 18.27 -5.96 6.07
C LEU A 70 16.80 -6.40 6.04
N ARG A 71 16.24 -6.84 7.18
CA ARG A 71 14.83 -7.26 7.27
C ARG A 71 13.85 -6.17 6.83
N LEU A 72 14.06 -4.93 7.27
CA LEU A 72 13.24 -3.78 6.88
C LEU A 72 13.37 -3.48 5.39
N ALA A 73 14.59 -3.54 4.83
CA ALA A 73 14.81 -3.42 3.39
C ALA A 73 14.05 -4.50 2.62
N LEU A 74 14.09 -5.76 3.08
CA LEU A 74 13.37 -6.88 2.44
C LEU A 74 11.85 -6.68 2.47
N LEU A 75 11.29 -6.30 3.62
CA LEU A 75 9.84 -6.04 3.75
C LEU A 75 9.38 -4.92 2.82
N TYR A 76 10.17 -3.84 2.73
CA TYR A 76 9.88 -2.76 1.81
C TYR A 76 9.90 -3.20 0.35
N LEU A 77 10.92 -3.97 -0.04
CA LEU A 77 11.07 -4.42 -1.43
C LEU A 77 9.91 -5.32 -1.85
N CYS A 78 9.47 -6.23 -0.97
CA CYS A 78 8.28 -7.06 -1.20
C CYS A 78 6.99 -6.22 -1.35
N SER A 79 6.78 -5.24 -0.46
CA SER A 79 5.62 -4.34 -0.54
C SER A 79 5.63 -3.50 -1.82
N SER A 80 6.78 -2.90 -2.15
CA SER A 80 6.94 -2.08 -3.36
C SER A 80 6.72 -2.87 -4.65
N LEU A 81 7.13 -4.15 -4.68
CA LEU A 81 6.86 -5.04 -5.79
C LEU A 81 5.36 -5.17 -6.03
N LEU A 82 4.62 -5.55 -4.99
CA LEU A 82 3.16 -5.71 -5.04
C LEU A 82 2.46 -4.43 -5.53
N THR A 83 2.87 -3.27 -5.00
CA THR A 83 2.29 -1.97 -5.39
C THR A 83 2.58 -1.60 -6.85
N MET A 84 3.74 -1.96 -7.38
CA MET A 84 4.14 -1.62 -8.76
C MET A 84 3.55 -2.58 -9.80
N THR A 85 3.42 -3.87 -9.47
CA THR A 85 2.97 -4.90 -10.43
C THR A 85 1.46 -5.04 -10.50
N THR A 86 0.72 -4.56 -9.48
CA THR A 86 -0.72 -4.77 -9.37
C THR A 86 -1.49 -3.46 -9.32
N SER A 87 -2.46 -3.29 -10.23
CA SER A 87 -3.36 -2.13 -10.21
C SER A 87 -4.26 -2.15 -8.97
N PRO A 88 -4.59 -0.99 -8.36
CA PRO A 88 -5.46 -0.90 -7.18
C PRO A 88 -6.81 -1.60 -7.34
N ILE A 89 -7.42 -1.53 -8.54
CA ILE A 89 -8.72 -2.17 -8.83
C ILE A 89 -8.60 -3.70 -8.71
N LYS A 90 -7.55 -4.30 -9.27
CA LYS A 90 -7.27 -5.74 -9.16
C LYS A 90 -6.97 -6.15 -7.71
N LEU A 91 -6.26 -5.32 -6.94
CA LEU A 91 -6.02 -5.58 -5.52
C LEU A 91 -7.33 -5.62 -4.73
N ALA A 92 -8.23 -4.65 -4.94
CA ALA A 92 -9.53 -4.63 -4.27
C ALA A 92 -10.40 -5.85 -4.63
N SER A 93 -10.44 -6.24 -5.90
CA SER A 93 -11.16 -7.46 -6.32
C SER A 93 -10.52 -8.74 -5.78
N GLY A 94 -9.19 -8.76 -5.61
CA GLY A 94 -8.48 -9.85 -4.94
C GLY A 94 -8.83 -9.93 -3.45
N MET A 95 -8.83 -8.78 -2.76
CA MET A 95 -9.22 -8.68 -1.35
C MET A 95 -10.66 -9.13 -1.13
N GLU A 96 -11.59 -8.76 -2.01
CA GLU A 96 -12.98 -9.24 -1.95
C GLU A 96 -13.03 -10.78 -1.96
N ARG A 97 -12.26 -11.43 -2.84
CA ARG A 97 -12.24 -12.90 -2.92
C ARG A 97 -11.60 -13.54 -1.69
N LEU A 98 -10.60 -12.91 -1.10
CA LEU A 98 -10.00 -13.33 0.18
C LEU A 98 -10.94 -13.14 1.36
N LEU A 99 -11.80 -12.12 1.31
CA LEU A 99 -12.82 -11.85 2.33
C LEU A 99 -14.12 -12.64 2.10
N ALA A 100 -14.31 -13.28 0.96
CA ALA A 100 -15.48 -14.12 0.69
C ALA A 100 -15.85 -15.14 1.79
N PRO A 101 -14.92 -15.87 2.44
CA PRO A 101 -15.27 -16.76 3.55
C PRO A 101 -15.82 -16.02 4.79
N LEU A 102 -15.59 -14.72 4.96
CA LEU A 102 -16.19 -13.94 6.04
C LEU A 102 -17.71 -13.73 5.83
N GLN A 103 -18.25 -14.04 4.64
CA GLN A 103 -19.69 -14.04 4.41
C GLN A 103 -20.41 -15.05 5.33
N TYR A 104 -19.76 -16.14 5.73
CA TYR A 104 -20.32 -17.11 6.69
C TYR A 104 -20.56 -16.50 8.08
N ILE A 105 -19.89 -15.38 8.40
CA ILE A 105 -20.02 -14.64 9.67
C ILE A 105 -20.97 -13.42 9.48
N ASN A 106 -21.84 -13.45 8.47
CA ASN A 106 -22.80 -12.37 8.14
C ASN A 106 -22.15 -11.01 7.80
N ILE A 107 -20.88 -11.00 7.38
CA ILE A 107 -20.22 -9.76 6.92
C ILE A 107 -20.62 -9.51 5.45
N PRO A 108 -21.12 -8.30 5.09
CA PRO A 108 -21.62 -8.01 3.76
C PRO A 108 -20.49 -7.72 2.75
N VAL A 109 -19.69 -8.73 2.41
CA VAL A 109 -18.51 -8.62 1.55
C VAL A 109 -18.85 -8.07 0.15
N HIS A 110 -20.01 -8.44 -0.40
CA HIS A 110 -20.45 -7.95 -1.72
C HIS A 110 -20.68 -6.43 -1.72
N GLN A 111 -21.32 -5.89 -0.68
CA GLN A 111 -21.56 -4.45 -0.55
C GLN A 111 -20.25 -3.69 -0.34
N LEU A 112 -19.33 -4.23 0.47
CA LEU A 112 -17.99 -3.65 0.65
C LEU A 112 -17.21 -3.60 -0.66
N SER A 113 -17.30 -4.63 -1.49
CA SER A 113 -16.68 -4.65 -2.82
C SER A 113 -17.27 -3.60 -3.76
N LEU A 114 -18.60 -3.47 -3.78
CA LEU A 114 -19.27 -2.42 -4.55
C LEU A 114 -18.78 -1.03 -4.11
N ILE A 115 -18.76 -0.74 -2.82
CA ILE A 115 -18.31 0.55 -2.28
C ILE A 115 -16.83 0.79 -2.62
N THR A 116 -15.98 -0.21 -2.44
CA THR A 116 -14.54 -0.08 -2.71
C THR A 116 -14.26 0.12 -4.20
N SER A 117 -14.91 -0.64 -5.08
CA SER A 117 -14.70 -0.54 -6.54
C SER A 117 -15.25 0.76 -7.13
N THR A 118 -16.40 1.23 -6.64
CA THR A 118 -16.96 2.55 -7.00
C THR A 118 -16.08 3.68 -6.48
N ALA A 119 -15.62 3.61 -5.23
CA ALA A 119 -14.69 4.59 -4.67
C ALA A 119 -13.39 4.68 -5.49
N LEU A 120 -12.74 3.54 -5.77
CA LEU A 120 -11.51 3.51 -6.58
C LEU A 120 -11.69 4.11 -7.98
N ARG A 121 -12.88 3.97 -8.58
CA ARG A 121 -13.21 4.60 -9.86
C ARG A 121 -13.47 6.10 -9.73
N PHE A 122 -14.02 6.56 -8.61
CA PHE A 122 -14.29 7.98 -8.37
C PHE A 122 -13.08 8.77 -7.87
N ILE A 123 -12.07 8.13 -7.26
CA ILE A 123 -10.82 8.81 -6.86
C ILE A 123 -10.22 9.66 -7.98
N PRO A 124 -9.96 9.16 -9.20
CA PRO A 124 -9.35 9.97 -10.26
C PRO A 124 -10.23 11.16 -10.66
N THR A 125 -11.55 10.96 -10.78
CA THR A 125 -12.48 12.04 -11.15
C THR A 125 -12.60 13.10 -10.06
N ILE A 126 -12.59 12.71 -8.78
CA ILE A 126 -12.58 13.64 -7.65
C ILE A 126 -11.30 14.46 -7.61
N ILE A 127 -10.15 13.87 -7.95
CA ILE A 127 -8.87 14.60 -8.02
C ILE A 127 -8.90 15.64 -9.14
N GLU A 128 -9.37 15.27 -10.34
CA GLU A 128 -9.52 16.19 -11.47
C GLU A 128 -10.46 17.36 -11.12
N GLU A 129 -11.59 17.06 -10.48
CA GLU A 129 -12.55 18.05 -10.04
C GLU A 129 -11.96 18.99 -8.96
N ALA A 130 -11.24 18.44 -7.98
CA ALA A 130 -10.54 19.23 -6.98
C ALA A 130 -9.50 20.16 -7.61
N GLU A 131 -8.77 19.70 -8.63
CA GLU A 131 -7.83 20.53 -9.37
C GLU A 131 -8.53 21.66 -10.13
N LEU A 132 -9.64 21.38 -10.80
CA LEU A 132 -10.43 22.38 -11.52
C LEU A 132 -10.97 23.46 -10.57
N ILE A 133 -11.57 23.05 -9.45
CA ILE A 133 -12.09 23.98 -8.44
C ILE A 133 -10.94 24.80 -7.86
N THR A 134 -9.80 24.17 -7.54
CA THR A 134 -8.63 24.87 -7.00
C THR A 134 -8.10 25.91 -7.98
N ARG A 135 -8.02 25.60 -9.28
CA ARG A 135 -7.62 26.55 -10.33
C ARG A 135 -8.61 27.70 -10.45
N ALA A 136 -9.92 27.43 -10.42
CA ALA A 136 -10.94 28.47 -10.45
C ALA A 136 -10.86 29.41 -9.24
N GLN A 137 -10.65 28.87 -8.03
CA GLN A 137 -10.49 29.68 -6.82
C GLN A 137 -9.19 30.50 -6.84
N LYS A 138 -8.10 29.98 -7.42
CA LYS A 138 -6.87 30.76 -7.66
C LYS A 138 -7.15 31.98 -8.54
N CYS A 139 -7.93 31.83 -9.61
CA CYS A 139 -8.34 32.95 -10.46
C CYS A 139 -9.22 33.98 -9.72
N ARG A 140 -10.02 33.52 -8.74
CA ARG A 140 -10.83 34.38 -7.85
C ARG A 140 -10.04 35.04 -6.71
N GLY A 141 -8.70 34.90 -6.70
CA GLY A 141 -7.83 35.55 -5.73
C GLY A 141 -7.60 34.78 -4.43
N ALA A 142 -7.99 33.51 -4.35
CA ALA A 142 -7.71 32.69 -3.17
C ALA A 142 -6.19 32.44 -3.01
N LYS A 143 -5.65 32.82 -1.85
CA LYS A 143 -4.20 32.77 -1.57
C LYS A 143 -3.78 31.45 -0.91
N PHE A 144 -3.73 30.37 -1.69
CA PHE A 144 -3.30 29.04 -1.21
C PHE A 144 -1.84 29.00 -0.72
N ASN A 145 -0.98 29.92 -1.17
CA ASN A 145 0.44 29.95 -0.83
C ASN A 145 0.79 30.94 0.31
N SER A 146 -0.19 31.51 1.01
CA SER A 146 0.03 32.49 2.10
C SER A 146 0.97 31.95 3.19
N PRO A 147 1.89 32.74 3.76
CA PRO A 147 2.79 32.25 4.82
C PRO A 147 2.04 31.92 6.13
N LYS A 148 0.87 32.51 6.35
CA LYS A 148 0.03 32.25 7.52
C LYS A 148 -0.78 30.96 7.34
N LEU A 149 -0.63 30.02 8.26
CA LEU A 149 -1.36 28.74 8.26
C LEU A 149 -2.88 28.94 8.32
N LYS A 150 -3.36 29.94 9.08
CA LYS A 150 -4.80 30.25 9.19
C LYS A 150 -5.40 30.62 7.83
N ASP A 151 -4.73 31.48 7.07
CA ASP A 151 -5.18 31.93 5.76
C ASP A 151 -5.17 30.78 4.74
N ARG A 152 -4.19 29.87 4.83
CA ARG A 152 -4.17 28.64 4.01
C ARG A 152 -5.36 27.75 4.30
N LEU A 153 -5.68 27.49 5.57
CA LEU A 153 -6.81 26.63 5.94
C LEU A 153 -8.14 27.24 5.49
N LEU A 154 -8.34 28.54 5.73
CA LEU A 154 -9.54 29.25 5.27
C LEU A 154 -9.70 29.21 3.74
N SER A 155 -8.58 29.23 2.99
CA SER A 155 -8.61 29.13 1.53
C SER A 155 -9.03 27.75 0.98
N LEU A 156 -9.03 26.70 1.81
CA LEU A 156 -9.50 25.37 1.43
C LEU A 156 -11.02 25.23 1.50
N VAL A 157 -11.70 26.01 2.33
CA VAL A 157 -13.16 25.94 2.51
C VAL A 157 -13.93 26.16 1.19
N PRO A 158 -13.58 27.17 0.35
CA PRO A 158 -14.20 27.36 -0.97
C PRO A 158 -13.94 26.25 -2.00
N VAL A 159 -12.98 25.35 -1.73
CA VAL A 159 -12.74 24.15 -2.54
C VAL A 159 -13.53 22.97 -1.98
N LEU A 160 -13.53 22.81 -0.66
CA LEU A 160 -14.18 21.71 0.04
C LEU A 160 -15.70 21.70 -0.16
N ILE A 161 -16.36 22.86 0.00
CA ILE A 161 -17.82 22.94 -0.07
C ILE A 161 -18.35 22.52 -1.45
N PRO A 162 -17.86 23.06 -2.59
CA PRO A 162 -18.30 22.61 -3.91
C PRO A 162 -17.97 21.15 -4.19
N LEU A 163 -16.79 20.68 -3.77
CA LEU A 163 -16.38 19.28 -3.96
C LEU A 163 -17.34 18.31 -3.24
N LEU A 164 -17.75 18.65 -2.02
CA LEU A 164 -18.72 17.86 -1.24
C LEU A 164 -20.11 17.92 -1.84
N ALA A 165 -20.57 19.09 -2.27
CA ALA A 165 -21.87 19.22 -2.93
C ALA A 165 -21.94 18.38 -4.22
N ASN A 166 -20.88 18.43 -5.04
CA ASN A 166 -20.81 17.67 -6.28
C ASN A 166 -20.66 16.16 -6.04
N SER A 167 -19.93 15.75 -4.99
CA SER A 167 -19.82 14.32 -4.64
C SER A 167 -21.13 13.74 -4.10
N LEU A 168 -21.90 14.52 -3.31
CA LEU A 168 -23.24 14.14 -2.86
C LEU A 168 -24.22 14.03 -4.04
N GLN A 169 -24.20 15.00 -4.95
CA GLN A 169 -25.03 14.93 -6.16
C GLN A 169 -24.68 13.69 -6.99
N ARG A 170 -23.40 13.43 -7.22
CA ARG A 170 -22.93 12.25 -7.95
C ARG A 170 -23.34 10.94 -7.28
N ALA A 171 -23.30 10.89 -5.95
CA ALA A 171 -23.77 9.72 -5.21
C ALA A 171 -25.27 9.49 -5.41
N ASN A 172 -26.07 10.56 -5.40
CA ASN A 172 -27.51 10.49 -5.67
C ASN A 172 -27.80 10.06 -7.11
N ASP A 173 -27.12 10.65 -8.09
CA ASP A 173 -27.26 10.29 -9.50
C ASP A 173 -26.87 8.83 -9.75
N LEU A 174 -25.81 8.35 -9.08
CA LEU A 174 -25.41 6.94 -9.14
C LEU A 174 -26.47 6.05 -8.51
N ALA A 175 -27.03 6.40 -7.35
CA ALA A 175 -28.07 5.62 -6.69
C ALA A 175 -29.32 5.48 -7.58
N VAL A 176 -29.82 6.59 -8.12
CA VAL A 176 -30.96 6.60 -9.05
C VAL A 176 -30.67 5.76 -10.31
N ALA A 177 -29.46 5.88 -10.88
CA ALA A 177 -29.06 5.08 -12.04
C ALA A 177 -28.90 3.59 -11.73
N MET A 178 -28.56 3.25 -10.49
CA MET A 178 -28.47 1.86 -10.02
C MET A 178 -29.88 1.27 -9.82
N GLU A 179 -30.80 2.03 -9.21
CA GLU A 179 -32.20 1.64 -9.06
C GLU A 179 -32.89 1.47 -10.42
N SER A 180 -32.65 2.38 -11.38
CA SER A 180 -33.22 2.29 -12.73
C SER A 180 -32.71 1.08 -13.52
N ARG A 181 -31.55 0.54 -13.15
CA ARG A 181 -30.99 -0.70 -13.70
C ARG A 181 -31.37 -1.93 -12.88
N CYS A 182 -32.33 -1.81 -11.98
CA CYS A 182 -32.83 -2.85 -11.09
C CYS A 182 -31.74 -3.44 -10.17
N TYR A 183 -30.76 -2.63 -9.73
CA TYR A 183 -29.73 -3.08 -8.80
C TYR A 183 -30.28 -3.13 -7.37
N MET A 184 -30.55 -4.34 -6.87
CA MET A 184 -31.22 -4.57 -5.58
C MET A 184 -30.27 -4.76 -4.38
N GLY A 185 -28.96 -4.53 -4.53
CA GLY A 185 -27.99 -4.63 -3.42
C GLY A 185 -27.78 -6.05 -2.83
N GLY A 186 -28.48 -7.06 -3.35
CA GLY A 186 -28.37 -8.47 -2.98
C GLY A 186 -27.21 -9.20 -3.68
N PRO A 187 -26.94 -10.46 -3.32
CA PRO A 187 -25.90 -11.26 -3.95
C PRO A 187 -26.22 -11.43 -5.44
N ASN A 188 -25.48 -10.73 -6.30
CA ASN A 188 -25.63 -10.86 -7.74
C ASN A 188 -24.78 -12.05 -8.24
N PRO A 189 -25.40 -13.11 -8.79
CA PRO A 189 -24.66 -14.28 -9.27
C PRO A 189 -23.85 -14.01 -10.54
N SER A 190 -24.13 -12.92 -11.27
CA SER A 190 -23.49 -12.61 -12.56
C SER A 190 -22.37 -11.57 -12.43
N ARG A 191 -21.13 -12.04 -12.23
CA ARG A 191 -19.93 -11.18 -12.28
C ARG A 191 -19.37 -11.13 -13.71
N THR A 192 -19.37 -9.95 -14.31
CA THR A 192 -18.85 -9.73 -15.68
C THR A 192 -17.32 -9.65 -15.77
N ALA A 193 -16.61 -9.47 -14.64
CA ALA A 193 -15.15 -9.39 -14.57
C ALA A 193 -14.59 -10.28 -13.44
N GLY A 194 -14.71 -11.59 -13.59
CA GLY A 194 -14.13 -12.55 -12.65
C GLY A 194 -12.61 -12.62 -12.76
N LEU A 195 -11.92 -12.76 -11.63
CA LEU A 195 -10.51 -13.19 -11.63
C LEU A 195 -10.45 -14.66 -12.04
N CYS A 196 -9.95 -14.93 -13.25
CA CYS A 196 -9.70 -16.29 -13.72
C CYS A 196 -8.33 -16.75 -13.23
N PHE A 197 -8.31 -17.86 -12.47
CA PHE A 197 -7.06 -18.51 -12.09
C PHE A 197 -6.39 -19.09 -13.33
N LYS A 198 -5.19 -18.60 -13.64
CA LYS A 198 -4.36 -19.16 -14.71
C LYS A 198 -3.48 -20.28 -14.18
N ASN A 199 -2.97 -21.13 -15.07
CA ASN A 199 -2.00 -22.18 -14.71
C ASN A 199 -0.71 -21.60 -14.12
N GLN A 200 -0.33 -20.39 -14.54
CA GLN A 200 0.78 -19.63 -13.96
C GLN A 200 0.52 -19.30 -12.47
N ASP A 201 -0.72 -18.94 -12.10
CA ASP A 201 -1.07 -18.65 -10.70
C ASP A 201 -0.90 -19.90 -9.84
N ARG A 202 -1.34 -21.08 -10.34
CA ARG A 202 -1.18 -22.35 -9.61
C ARG A 202 0.28 -22.70 -9.38
N LEU A 203 1.14 -22.53 -10.39
CA LEU A 203 2.58 -22.77 -10.27
C LEU A 203 3.23 -21.81 -9.27
N THR A 204 2.88 -20.51 -9.32
CA THR A 204 3.42 -19.53 -8.37
C THR A 204 2.98 -19.81 -6.93
N ILE A 205 1.72 -20.18 -6.70
CA ILE A 205 1.22 -20.56 -5.37
C ILE A 205 1.95 -21.80 -4.85
N GLY A 206 2.12 -22.83 -5.69
CA GLY A 206 2.86 -24.04 -5.33
C GLY A 206 4.31 -23.75 -4.93
N LEU A 207 5.01 -22.90 -5.70
CA LEU A 207 6.37 -22.46 -5.39
C LEU A 207 6.44 -21.68 -4.07
N VAL A 208 5.50 -20.76 -3.84
CA VAL A 208 5.46 -19.97 -2.59
C VAL A 208 5.21 -20.87 -1.38
N ILE A 209 4.28 -21.81 -1.46
CA ILE A 209 3.99 -22.75 -0.36
C ILE A 209 5.19 -23.67 -0.10
N SER A 210 5.78 -24.24 -1.16
CA SER A 210 6.97 -25.09 -1.04
C SER A 210 8.13 -24.34 -0.38
N CYS A 211 8.35 -23.08 -0.78
CA CYS A 211 9.35 -22.21 -0.19
C CYS A 211 9.08 -21.92 1.29
N PHE A 212 7.82 -21.66 1.66
CA PHE A 212 7.43 -21.42 3.05
C PHE A 212 7.61 -22.66 3.94
N VAL A 213 7.27 -23.86 3.43
CA VAL A 213 7.47 -25.14 4.14
C VAL A 213 8.96 -25.44 4.32
N LEU A 214 9.78 -25.22 3.29
CA LEU A 214 11.24 -25.35 3.38
C LEU A 214 11.82 -24.42 4.45
N LEU A 215 11.33 -23.18 4.54
CA LEU A 215 11.73 -22.24 5.59
C LEU A 215 11.38 -22.74 6.99
N PHE A 216 10.15 -23.21 7.17
CA PHE A 216 9.67 -23.68 8.47
C PHE A 216 10.44 -24.90 8.96
N LEU A 217 10.88 -25.78 8.05
CA LEU A 217 11.71 -26.94 8.39
C LEU A 217 13.19 -26.62 8.65
N LEU A 218 13.68 -25.49 8.15
CA LEU A 218 15.08 -25.06 8.28
C LEU A 218 15.30 -24.11 9.47
N GLN A 219 14.23 -23.71 10.16
CA GLN A 219 14.21 -22.76 11.27
C GLN A 219 13.95 -23.46 12.59
#